data_AF-A0A0F8U5J9-F1
#
_entry.id   AF-A0A0F8U5J9-F1
#
_cell.length_a   1.000
_cell.length_b   1.000
_cell.length_c   1.000
_cell.angle_alpha   90.00
_cell.angle_beta   90.00
_cell.angle_gamma   90.00
#
_symmetry.space_group_name_H-M   'P 1'
#
loop_
_entity.id
_entity.type
_entity.pdbx_description
1 polymer ?
#
loop_
_entity_poly.entity_id
_entity_poly.type
_entity_poly.pdbx_seq_one_letter_code
_entity_poly.pdbx_strand_id
1 'polypeptide(L)'
;MTSPFKKCNRFSSCSVNNCPLDPEYPDRSVHEDDPEQECTCEKTYRVRIAEQFPGMLKYHGMTIKEYKNKQIVAALSEENRHVFRGESY
;
A
#
# COMPACT_ATOMS: atom_id res chain seq x y z
N MET A 1 -12.81 -13.53 -11.83
CA MET A 1 -12.56 -12.62 -10.68
C MET A 1 -12.13 -11.27 -11.22
N THR A 2 -12.63 -10.17 -10.67
CA THR A 2 -12.25 -8.81 -11.09
C THR A 2 -10.95 -8.41 -10.41
N SER A 3 -9.94 -7.97 -11.17
CA SER A 3 -8.65 -7.53 -10.59
C SER A 3 -8.79 -6.20 -9.83
N PRO A 4 -8.07 -5.97 -8.72
CA PRO A 4 -8.25 -4.79 -7.87
C PRO A 4 -7.97 -3.48 -8.61
N PHE A 5 -6.93 -3.44 -9.44
CA PHE A 5 -6.59 -2.28 -10.27
C PHE A 5 -7.73 -1.84 -11.20
N LYS A 6 -8.63 -2.74 -11.63
CA LYS A 6 -9.79 -2.38 -12.48
C LYS A 6 -10.86 -1.56 -11.74
N LYS A 7 -10.79 -1.49 -10.41
CA LYS A 7 -11.66 -0.62 -9.59
C LYS A 7 -11.09 0.79 -9.44
N CYS A 8 -9.86 1.04 -9.90
CA CYS A 8 -9.29 2.37 -9.91
C CYS A 8 -10.02 3.26 -10.92
N ASN A 9 -10.42 4.47 -10.52
CA ASN A 9 -11.07 5.43 -11.42
C ASN A 9 -10.16 5.90 -12.56
N ARG A 10 -8.84 5.84 -12.36
CA ARG A 10 -7.83 6.18 -13.38
C ARG A 10 -7.43 5.00 -14.25
N PHE A 11 -7.95 3.78 -14.02
CA PHE A 11 -7.47 2.56 -14.68
C PHE A 11 -7.44 2.67 -16.21
N SER A 12 -8.45 3.29 -16.82
CA SER A 12 -8.56 3.44 -18.27
C SER A 12 -7.53 4.39 -18.89
N SER A 13 -6.88 5.24 -18.09
CA SER A 13 -5.97 6.29 -18.58
C SER A 13 -4.63 6.31 -17.83
N CYS A 14 -4.37 5.33 -16.97
CA CYS A 14 -3.17 5.30 -16.14
C CYS A 14 -2.13 4.39 -16.78
N SER A 15 -0.94 4.95 -17.00
CA SER A 15 0.22 4.29 -17.59
C SER A 15 1.22 3.76 -16.55
N VAL A 16 0.89 3.87 -15.25
CA VAL A 16 1.79 3.42 -14.18
C VAL A 16 2.12 1.94 -14.36
N ASN A 17 3.41 1.65 -14.45
CA ASN A 17 3.91 0.31 -14.72
C ASN A 17 4.05 -0.56 -13.46
N ASN A 18 4.03 0.06 -12.27
CA ASN A 18 4.14 -0.59 -10.97
C ASN A 18 2.99 -0.22 -10.02
N CYS A 19 1.76 -0.53 -10.42
CA CYS A 19 0.57 -0.13 -9.65
C CYS A 19 0.48 -0.86 -8.30
N PRO A 20 0.30 -0.17 -7.15
CA PRO A 20 0.10 -0.83 -5.85
C PRO A 20 -1.20 -1.65 -5.71
N LEU A 21 -2.10 -1.56 -6.69
CA LEU A 21 -3.32 -2.37 -6.80
C LEU A 21 -3.15 -3.58 -7.73
N ASP A 22 -1.94 -3.82 -8.21
CA ASP A 22 -1.55 -5.02 -8.95
C ASP A 22 -1.16 -6.14 -7.97
N PRO A 23 -1.71 -7.36 -8.09
CA PRO A 23 -1.27 -8.50 -7.29
C PRO A 23 0.21 -8.84 -7.43
N GLU A 24 0.83 -8.49 -8.56
CA GLU A 24 2.26 -8.71 -8.82
C GLU A 24 3.14 -7.56 -8.32
N TYR A 25 2.56 -6.49 -7.74
CA TYR A 25 3.34 -5.41 -7.14
C TYR A 25 4.11 -5.92 -5.90
N PRO A 26 5.42 -5.64 -5.79
CA PRO A 26 6.24 -4.74 -6.60
C PRO A 26 7.18 -5.49 -7.56
N ASP A 27 6.90 -6.77 -7.78
CA ASP A 27 7.79 -7.75 -8.42
C ASP A 27 7.71 -7.69 -9.96
N ARG A 28 6.90 -6.78 -10.52
CA ARG A 28 6.84 -6.53 -11.97
C ARG A 28 8.14 -5.90 -12.44
N SER A 29 8.67 -6.41 -13.56
CA SER A 29 9.78 -5.78 -14.25
C SER A 29 9.35 -4.41 -14.79
N VAL A 30 9.97 -3.36 -14.29
CA VAL A 30 9.79 -1.99 -14.77
C VAL A 30 11.07 -1.51 -15.43
N HIS A 31 10.95 -0.78 -16.54
CA HIS A 31 12.12 -0.18 -17.17
C HIS A 31 12.61 0.98 -16.30
N GLU A 32 13.93 1.11 -16.12
CA GLU A 32 14.52 2.14 -15.27
C GLU A 32 14.23 3.56 -15.79
N ASP A 33 14.24 3.73 -17.12
CA ASP A 33 13.89 4.99 -17.79
C ASP A 33 12.38 5.28 -17.92
N ASP A 34 11.51 4.42 -17.39
CA ASP A 34 10.08 4.70 -17.44
C ASP A 34 9.75 5.90 -16.53
N PRO A 35 9.16 6.98 -17.07
CA PRO A 35 8.85 8.15 -16.25
C PRO A 35 7.71 7.92 -15.25
N GLU A 36 6.89 6.87 -15.40
CA GLU A 36 5.69 6.62 -14.60
C GLU A 36 5.82 5.36 -13.71
N GLN A 37 6.88 5.34 -12.88
CA GLN A 37 7.12 4.27 -11.92
C GLN A 37 6.24 4.34 -10.67
N GLU A 38 5.72 5.53 -10.35
CA GLU A 38 5.02 5.78 -9.09
C GLU A 38 3.56 6.17 -9.28
N CYS A 39 2.67 5.51 -8.53
CA CYS A 39 1.24 5.81 -8.56
C CYS A 39 0.93 7.13 -7.85
N THR A 40 0.41 8.11 -8.59
CA THR A 40 -0.03 9.42 -8.09
C THR A 40 -1.45 9.43 -7.52
N CYS A 41 -2.13 8.28 -7.44
CA CYS A 41 -3.45 8.18 -6.82
C CYS A 41 -3.34 8.39 -5.30
N GLU A 42 -4.42 8.81 -4.63
CA GLU A 42 -4.39 8.99 -3.19
C GLU A 42 -4.29 7.64 -2.47
N LYS A 43 -3.40 7.56 -1.46
CA LYS A 43 -3.22 6.38 -0.62
C LYS A 43 -4.53 5.86 -0.06
N THR A 44 -5.36 6.74 0.52
CA THR A 44 -6.65 6.38 1.11
C THR A 44 -7.57 5.70 0.10
N TYR A 45 -7.59 6.17 -1.14
CA TYR A 45 -8.39 5.57 -2.20
C TYR A 45 -7.91 4.17 -2.56
N ARG A 46 -6.59 3.99 -2.73
CA ARG A 46 -6.01 2.66 -3.00
C ARG A 46 -6.30 1.66 -1.89
N VAL A 47 -6.17 2.08 -0.63
CA VAL A 47 -6.46 1.23 0.54
C VAL A 47 -7.93 0.80 0.56
N ARG A 48 -8.87 1.72 0.31
CA ARG A 48 -10.31 1.39 0.21
C ARG A 48 -10.64 0.40 -0.90
N ILE A 49 -9.90 0.44 -2.02
CA ILE A 49 -10.03 -0.59 -3.05
C ILE A 49 -9.49 -1.91 -2.51
N ALA A 50 -8.31 -1.92 -1.92
CA ALA A 50 -7.67 -3.12 -1.39
C ALA A 50 -8.51 -3.85 -0.33
N GLU A 51 -9.25 -3.12 0.50
CA GLU A 51 -10.19 -3.69 1.48
C GLU A 51 -11.30 -4.54 0.84
N GLN A 52 -11.66 -4.27 -0.42
CA GLN A 52 -12.63 -5.08 -1.18
C GLN A 52 -12.02 -6.38 -1.72
N PHE A 53 -10.69 -6.54 -1.66
CA PHE A 53 -9.95 -7.70 -2.18
C PHE A 53 -8.99 -8.27 -1.11
N PRO A 54 -9.52 -8.77 0.02
CA PRO A 54 -8.71 -9.29 1.10
C PRO A 54 -7.82 -10.46 0.64
N GLY A 55 -6.55 -10.43 1.02
CA GLY A 55 -5.57 -11.48 0.69
C GLY A 55 -5.01 -11.44 -0.73
N MET A 56 -5.48 -10.54 -1.59
CA MET A 56 -5.03 -10.46 -2.99
C MET A 56 -3.82 -9.53 -3.19
N LEU A 57 -3.69 -8.50 -2.34
CA LEU A 57 -2.63 -7.49 -2.45
C LEU A 57 -1.67 -7.58 -1.28
N LYS A 58 -0.39 -7.87 -1.56
CA LYS A 58 0.69 -8.05 -0.57
C LYS A 58 0.82 -6.88 0.41
N TYR A 59 0.64 -5.65 -0.09
CA TYR A 59 0.75 -4.43 0.71
C TYR A 59 -0.56 -3.68 0.87
N HIS A 60 -1.71 -4.35 0.65
CA HIS A 60 -3.04 -3.77 0.88
C HIS A 60 -3.26 -2.40 0.19
N GLY A 61 -2.81 -2.25 -1.05
CA GLY A 61 -2.95 -1.00 -1.82
C GLY A 61 -1.97 0.11 -1.45
N MET A 62 -0.99 -0.18 -0.59
CA MET A 62 0.08 0.74 -0.21
C MET A 62 1.34 0.49 -1.06
N THR A 63 2.14 1.53 -1.26
CA THR A 63 3.51 1.35 -1.77
C THR A 63 4.39 0.68 -0.70
N ILE A 64 5.54 0.13 -1.09
CA ILE A 64 6.51 -0.45 -0.14
C ILE A 64 6.88 0.56 0.96
N LYS A 65 7.12 1.82 0.57
CA LYS A 65 7.49 2.90 1.50
C LYS A 65 6.36 3.21 2.48
N GLU A 66 5.13 3.31 1.98
CA GLU A 66 3.95 3.53 2.81
C GLU A 66 3.69 2.38 3.78
N TYR A 67 3.88 1.14 3.33
CA TYR A 67 3.73 -0.06 4.15
C TYR A 67 4.80 -0.12 5.24
N LYS A 68 6.08 0.08 4.90
CA LYS A 68 7.18 0.13 5.88
C LYS A 68 6.94 1.20 6.94
N ASN A 69 6.54 2.41 6.54
CA ASN A 69 6.23 3.47 7.49
C ASN A 69 5.07 3.10 8.43
N LYS A 70 4.03 2.44 7.92
CA LYS A 70 2.93 1.93 8.76
C LYS A 70 3.43 0.92 9.80
N GLN A 71 4.31 -0.01 9.40
CA GLN A 71 4.88 -0.99 10.32
C GLN A 71 5.73 -0.35 11.41
N ILE A 72 6.55 0.66 11.06
CA ILE A 72 7.37 1.40 12.03
C ILE A 72 6.47 2.13 13.04
N VAL A 73 5.45 2.85 12.57
CA VAL A 73 4.52 3.57 13.45
C VAL A 73 3.75 2.60 14.36
N ALA A 74 3.34 1.43 13.84
CA ALA A 74 2.69 0.41 14.64
C ALA A 74 3.62 -0.11 15.75
N ALA A 75 4.86 -0.45 15.42
CA ALA A 75 5.85 -0.93 16.39
C ALA A 75 6.16 0.11 17.48
N LEU A 76 6.37 1.38 17.11
CA LEU A 76 6.56 2.48 18.07
C LEU A 76 5.35 2.69 18.98
N SER A 77 4.13 2.48 18.46
CA SER A 77 2.91 2.57 19.25
C SER A 77 2.77 1.43 20.26
N GLU A 78 3.27 0.25 19.93
CA GLU A 78 3.33 -0.90 20.83
C GLU A 78 4.38 -0.71 21.92
N GLU A 79 5.59 -0.25 21.57
CA GLU A 79 6.66 0.05 22.52
C GLU A 79 6.24 1.12 23.55
N ASN A 80 5.60 2.20 23.09
CA ASN A 80 5.07 3.24 23.99
C ASN A 80 3.90 2.76 24.87
N ARG A 81 3.15 1.72 24.45
CA ARG A 81 2.09 1.13 25.28
C ARG A 81 2.64 0.41 26.51
N HIS A 82 3.87 -0.08 26.45
CA HIS A 82 4.52 -0.74 27.59
C HIS A 82 5.01 0.24 28.66
N VAL A 83 5.23 1.51 28.33
CA VAL A 83 5.71 2.53 29.28
C VAL A 83 4.61 3.03 30.24
N PHE A 84 3.34 2.99 29.82
CA PHE A 84 2.21 3.54 30.62
C PHE A 84 1.50 2.53 31.55
N ARG A 85 2.03 1.31 31.72
CA ARG A 85 1.39 0.26 32.54
C ARG A 85 2.06 -0.03 33.89
N GLY A 86 2.98 0.82 34.35
CA GLY A 86 3.64 0.53 35.62
C GLY A 86 4.31 1.71 36.28
N GLU A 87 3.53 2.68 36.77
CA GLU A 87 3.87 3.43 37.98
C GLU A 87 2.58 3.77 38.75
N SER A 88 2.28 2.96 39.76
CA SER A 88 1.44 3.33 40.91
C SER A 88 2.07 2.62 42.10
N TYR A 89 3.04 3.29 42.70
CA TYR A 89 3.50 3.01 44.07
C TYR A 89 2.72 3.90 45.02
#